data_AF-A0A0U0W984-F1
#
_entry.id   AF-A0A0U0W984-F1
#
_cell.length_a   1.000
_cell.length_b   1.000
_cell.length_c   1.000
_cell.angle_alpha   90.00
_cell.angle_beta   90.00
_cell.angle_gamma   90.00
#
_symmetry.space_group_name_H-M   'P 1'
#
loop_
_entity.id
_entity.type
_entity.pdbx_description
1 polymer ?
#
loop_
_entity_poly.entity_id
_entity_poly.type
_entity_poly.pdbx_seq_one_letter_code
_entity_poly.pdbx_strand_id
1 'polypeptide(L)'
;MVHYRTGDAERTLRAGFVKQAVGVFATNDAAGRAFHRVVDRTVGCSGQTTAVHLDNGIAQDWSFDGGPAGAADENWTKQEVGTDRRCFNQTRLRENVLLQAKVCQSGNAGPAVNVLAGAMQNALGQ
;
A
#
# COMPACT_ATOMS: atom_id res chain seq x y z
N MET A 1 -11.37 13.31 -13.39
CA MET A 1 -10.96 11.96 -13.83
C MET A 1 -9.51 11.76 -13.36
N VAL A 2 -9.33 11.18 -12.18
CA VAL A 2 -7.99 10.91 -11.64
C VAL A 2 -7.57 9.54 -12.17
N HIS A 3 -6.54 9.54 -13.03
CA HIS A 3 -5.94 8.30 -13.53
C HIS A 3 -5.13 7.64 -12.42
N TYR A 4 -5.69 6.62 -11.76
CA TYR A 4 -4.89 5.66 -11.00
C TYR A 4 -4.21 4.72 -11.99
N ARG A 5 -3.06 5.12 -12.54
CA ARG A 5 -2.12 4.16 -13.15
C ARG A 5 -1.20 3.65 -12.04
N THR A 6 -1.60 2.59 -11.36
CA THR A 6 -0.65 1.71 -10.68
C THR A 6 0.08 0.90 -11.76
N GLY A 7 1.02 1.56 -12.46
CA GLY A 7 2.03 0.85 -13.25
C GLY A 7 3.10 0.36 -12.30
N ASP A 8 3.36 -0.93 -12.28
CA ASP A 8 4.45 -1.56 -11.52
C ASP A 8 5.71 -1.66 -12.40
N ALA A 9 5.96 -0.65 -13.23
CA ALA A 9 7.17 -0.51 -14.02
C ALA A 9 8.17 0.44 -13.34
N GLU A 10 8.97 -0.07 -12.41
CA GLU A 10 10.13 0.66 -11.88
C GLU A 10 11.39 -0.21 -11.91
N ARG A 11 12.41 0.28 -12.63
CA ARG A 11 13.74 -0.29 -12.78
C ARG A 11 14.35 -0.52 -11.39
N THR A 12 14.43 -1.79 -11.01
CA THR A 12 14.91 -2.28 -9.72
C THR A 12 16.40 -1.95 -9.56
N LEU A 13 16.74 -0.96 -8.73
CA LEU A 13 17.97 -1.06 -7.95
C LEU A 13 17.78 -2.28 -7.05
N ARG A 14 18.77 -3.17 -6.98
CA ARG A 14 18.77 -4.42 -6.18
C ARG A 14 18.54 -4.20 -4.66
N ALA A 15 18.20 -2.98 -4.20
CA ALA A 15 18.10 -2.54 -2.82
C ALA A 15 16.66 -2.31 -2.29
N GLY A 16 15.61 -2.54 -3.09
CA GLY A 16 14.22 -2.27 -2.71
C GLY A 16 13.65 -1.02 -3.40
N PHE A 17 12.36 -0.76 -3.19
CA PHE A 17 11.67 0.40 -3.75
C PHE A 17 10.60 0.94 -2.80
N VAL A 18 10.23 2.20 -3.04
CA VAL A 18 9.24 2.93 -2.26
C VAL A 18 8.24 3.55 -3.21
N LYS A 19 6.95 3.47 -2.87
CA LYS A 19 5.88 4.22 -3.55
C LYS A 19 5.09 5.03 -2.54
N GLN A 20 4.74 6.25 -2.94
CA GLN A 20 3.86 7.14 -2.19
C GLN A 20 2.73 7.62 -3.10
N ALA A 21 1.53 7.70 -2.55
CA ALA A 21 0.39 8.31 -3.23
C ALA A 21 -0.41 9.16 -2.25
N VAL A 22 -0.90 10.30 -2.75
CA VAL A 22 -1.79 11.21 -2.03
C VAL A 22 -3.05 11.39 -2.88
N GLY A 23 -4.19 11.01 -2.34
CA GLY A 23 -5.50 11.27 -2.92
C GLY A 23 -6.21 12.37 -2.14
N VAL A 24 -6.47 13.52 -2.77
CA VAL A 24 -7.28 14.59 -2.19
C VAL A 24 -8.69 14.51 -2.77
N PHE A 25 -9.69 14.53 -1.91
CA PHE A 25 -11.09 14.38 -2.27
C PHE A 25 -11.87 15.66 -2.01
N ALA A 26 -12.99 15.83 -2.70
CA ALA A 26 -13.82 17.04 -2.56
C ALA A 26 -14.43 17.19 -1.16
N THR A 27 -14.67 16.07 -0.46
CA THR A 27 -15.27 16.05 0.88
C THR A 27 -14.66 14.94 1.74
N ASN A 28 -14.80 15.07 3.06
CA ASN A 28 -14.40 14.04 4.02
C ASN A 28 -15.14 12.71 3.74
N ASP A 29 -16.44 12.76 3.44
CA ASP A 29 -17.21 11.55 3.12
C ASP A 29 -16.69 10.84 1.86
N ALA A 30 -16.24 11.60 0.86
CA ALA A 30 -15.67 11.01 -0.35
C ALA A 30 -14.34 10.31 -0.07
N ALA A 31 -13.50 10.88 0.80
CA ALA A 31 -12.27 10.24 1.27
C ALA A 31 -12.57 9.00 2.13
N GLY A 32 -13.54 9.08 3.05
CA GLY A 32 -13.99 7.96 3.88
C GLY A 32 -14.49 6.78 3.03
N ARG A 33 -15.32 7.05 2.00
CA ARG A 33 -15.74 6.01 1.05
C ARG A 33 -14.57 5.42 0.27
N ALA A 34 -13.56 6.21 -0.08
CA ALA A 34 -12.37 5.71 -0.75
C ALA A 34 -11.53 4.82 0.18
N PHE A 35 -11.37 5.21 1.45
CA PHE A 35 -10.70 4.41 2.47
C PHE A 35 -11.41 3.07 2.69
N HIS A 36 -12.74 3.06 2.85
CA HIS A 36 -13.49 1.80 2.99
C HIS A 36 -13.33 0.87 1.80
N ARG A 37 -13.28 1.38 0.56
CA ARG A 37 -12.98 0.54 -0.61
C ARG A 37 -11.58 -0.09 -0.58
N VAL A 38 -10.60 0.58 0.03
CA VAL A 38 -9.28 -0.02 0.25
C VAL A 38 -9.40 -1.16 1.26
N VAL A 39 -10.00 -0.89 2.43
CA VAL A 39 -10.22 -1.88 3.50
C VAL A 39 -10.97 -3.12 3.01
N ASP A 40 -12.09 -2.94 2.30
CA ASP A 40 -12.92 -4.04 1.80
C ASP A 40 -12.13 -4.93 0.84
N ARG A 41 -11.25 -4.34 0.03
CA ARG A 41 -10.44 -5.09 -0.93
C ARG A 41 -9.29 -5.81 -0.23
N THR A 42 -8.66 -5.22 0.77
CA THR A 42 -7.51 -5.82 1.45
C THR A 42 -7.93 -6.91 2.42
N VAL A 43 -9.05 -6.75 3.14
CA VAL A 43 -9.58 -7.79 4.04
C VAL A 43 -9.95 -9.06 3.27
N GLY A 44 -10.46 -8.93 2.04
CA GLY A 44 -10.77 -10.07 1.17
C GLY A 44 -9.55 -10.83 0.65
N CYS A 45 -8.34 -10.24 0.75
CA CYS A 45 -7.10 -10.87 0.31
C CYS A 45 -6.27 -11.47 1.46
N SER A 46 -6.57 -11.15 2.72
CA SER A 46 -5.78 -11.63 3.85
C SER A 46 -5.81 -13.16 3.96
N GLY A 47 -4.64 -13.77 4.16
CA GLY A 47 -4.45 -15.22 4.21
C GLY A 47 -4.46 -15.93 2.85
N GLN A 48 -4.65 -15.20 1.74
CA GLN A 48 -4.63 -15.78 0.40
C GLN A 48 -3.20 -15.81 -0.18
N THR A 49 -2.94 -16.80 -1.02
CA THR A 49 -1.76 -16.84 -1.90
C THR A 49 -2.23 -16.93 -3.34
N THR A 50 -1.72 -16.07 -4.22
CA THR A 50 -2.14 -16.04 -5.62
C THR A 50 -1.03 -15.59 -6.56
N ALA A 51 -1.13 -16.00 -7.82
CA ALA A 51 -0.24 -15.58 -8.89
C ALA A 51 -0.54 -14.14 -9.31
N VAL A 52 0.43 -13.26 -9.10
CA VAL A 52 0.43 -11.87 -9.57
C VAL A 52 1.18 -11.80 -10.90
N HIS A 53 0.49 -11.32 -11.93
CA HIS A 53 1.10 -11.08 -13.24
C HIS A 53 1.68 -9.67 -13.25
N LEU A 54 2.99 -9.58 -13.44
CA LEU A 54 3.71 -8.31 -13.56
C LEU A 54 3.60 -7.77 -14.98
N ASP A 55 3.79 -6.46 -15.12
CA ASP A 55 3.72 -5.75 -16.42
C ASP A 55 4.77 -6.23 -17.44
N ASN A 56 5.82 -6.92 -16.97
CA ASN A 56 6.85 -7.54 -17.82
C ASN A 56 6.48 -8.96 -18.29
N GLY A 57 5.25 -9.41 -18.04
CA GLY A 57 4.74 -10.73 -18.44
C GLY A 57 5.13 -11.88 -17.50
N ILE A 58 5.87 -11.61 -16.42
CA ILE A 58 6.25 -12.64 -15.44
C ILE A 58 5.14 -12.83 -14.42
N ALA A 59 4.74 -14.07 -14.19
CA ALA A 59 3.89 -14.43 -13.05
C ALA A 59 4.76 -14.72 -11.81
N GLN A 60 4.31 -14.23 -10.66
CA GLN A 60 4.95 -14.45 -9.37
C GLN A 60 3.90 -14.82 -8.34
N ASP A 61 4.17 -15.81 -7.49
CA ASP A 61 3.27 -16.16 -6.40
C ASP A 61 3.51 -15.26 -5.19
N TRP A 62 2.43 -14.67 -4.67
CA TRP A 62 2.46 -13.78 -3.52
C TRP A 62 1.46 -14.22 -2.47
N SER A 63 1.91 -14.30 -1.22
CA SER A 63 1.08 -14.45 -0.03
C SER A 63 0.73 -13.08 0.53
N PHE A 64 -0.52 -12.90 0.94
CA PHE A 64 -1.05 -11.64 1.45
C PHE A 64 -1.45 -11.80 2.92
N ASP A 65 -1.12 -10.81 3.72
CA ASP A 65 -1.45 -10.80 5.14
C ASP A 65 -1.83 -9.38 5.59
N GLY A 66 -2.70 -9.28 6.58
CA GLY A 66 -3.23 -8.03 7.09
C GLY A 66 -4.19 -8.26 8.24
N GLY A 67 -4.12 -7.38 9.23
CA GLY A 67 -5.04 -7.35 10.36
C GLY A 67 -6.32 -6.56 10.07
N PRO A 68 -7.25 -6.48 11.04
CA PRO A 68 -8.39 -5.59 10.93
C PRO A 68 -7.94 -4.14 10.82
N ALA A 69 -8.55 -3.38 9.92
CA ALA A 69 -8.29 -1.95 9.79
C ALA A 69 -8.79 -1.17 11.02
N GLY A 70 -8.10 -0.08 11.34
CA GLY A 70 -8.56 0.92 12.28
C GLY A 70 -9.58 1.87 11.66
N ALA A 71 -10.05 2.83 12.45
CA ALA A 71 -11.04 3.82 11.99
C ALA A 71 -10.50 4.75 10.88
N ALA A 72 -9.19 4.98 10.85
CA ALA A 72 -8.54 5.92 9.92
C ALA A 72 -7.21 5.40 9.36
N ASP A 73 -6.88 4.13 9.57
CA ASP A 73 -5.63 3.54 9.11
C ASP A 73 -5.80 2.07 8.79
N GLU A 74 -5.05 1.61 7.81
CA GLU A 74 -5.08 0.24 7.32
C GLU A 74 -3.69 -0.17 6.86
N ASN A 75 -3.31 -1.40 7.16
CA ASN A 75 -1.98 -1.93 6.95
C ASN A 75 -2.04 -3.39 6.53
N TRP A 76 -1.30 -3.70 5.48
CA TRP A 76 -1.24 -5.02 4.89
C TRP A 76 0.12 -5.26 4.25
N THR A 77 0.48 -6.53 4.14
CA THR A 77 1.73 -6.97 3.55
C THR A 77 1.49 -7.96 2.41
N LYS A 78 2.43 -8.01 1.49
CA LYS A 78 2.56 -9.12 0.56
C LYS A 78 3.99 -9.64 0.56
N GLN A 79 4.14 -10.96 0.52
CA GLN A 79 5.42 -11.65 0.47
C GLN A 79 5.48 -12.53 -0.78
N GLU A 80 6.58 -12.43 -1.53
CA GLU A 80 6.81 -13.33 -2.66
C GLU A 80 7.22 -14.70 -2.13
N VAL A 81 6.52 -15.74 -2.59
CA VAL A 81 6.74 -17.12 -2.16
C VAL A 81 8.16 -17.56 -2.52
N GLY A 82 8.82 -18.23 -1.59
CA GLY A 82 10.19 -18.73 -1.78
C GLY A 82 11.28 -17.65 -1.68
N THR A 83 10.95 -16.42 -1.29
CA THR A 83 11.92 -15.34 -1.10
C THR A 83 11.69 -14.58 0.22
N ASP A 84 12.66 -13.75 0.62
CA ASP A 84 12.50 -12.77 1.71
C ASP A 84 11.99 -11.41 1.18
N ARG A 85 11.62 -11.30 -0.10
CA ARG A 85 11.09 -10.05 -0.66
C ARG A 85 9.67 -9.84 -0.15
N ARG A 86 9.49 -8.72 0.55
CA ARG A 86 8.22 -8.31 1.14
C ARG A 86 7.90 -6.87 0.80
N CYS A 87 6.62 -6.58 0.69
CA CYS A 87 6.08 -5.25 0.53
C CYS A 87 5.13 -4.95 1.67
N PHE A 88 5.38 -3.85 2.37
CA PHE A 88 4.54 -3.35 3.45
C PHE A 88 3.80 -2.14 2.94
N ASN A 89 2.48 -2.10 3.18
CA ASN A 89 1.61 -1.02 2.75
C ASN A 89 0.96 -0.41 3.98
N GLN A 90 0.82 0.90 3.95
CA GLN A 90 0.12 1.65 4.99
C GLN A 90 -0.73 2.73 4.33
N THR A 91 -2.03 2.62 4.57
CA THR A 91 -3.04 3.60 4.18
C THR A 91 -3.42 4.40 5.42
N ARG A 92 -3.49 5.74 5.31
CA ARG A 92 -4.01 6.60 6.37
C ARG A 92 -5.01 7.61 5.81
N LEU A 93 -6.14 7.76 6.47
CA LEU A 93 -7.17 8.75 6.20
C LEU A 93 -6.97 9.96 7.13
N ARG A 94 -6.99 11.17 6.57
CA ARG A 94 -6.98 12.42 7.33
C ARG A 94 -7.88 13.43 6.62
N GLU A 95 -8.99 13.79 7.25
CA GLU A 95 -10.00 14.69 6.66
C GLU A 95 -10.43 14.22 5.27
N ASN A 96 -10.22 15.04 4.24
CA ASN A 96 -10.52 14.74 2.85
C ASN A 96 -9.31 14.16 2.09
N VAL A 97 -8.28 13.68 2.78
CA VAL A 97 -7.03 13.19 2.19
C VAL A 97 -6.80 11.72 2.54
N LEU A 98 -6.44 10.92 1.54
CA LEU A 98 -5.98 9.54 1.69
C LEU A 98 -4.49 9.47 1.34
N LEU A 99 -3.70 8.91 2.24
CA LEU A 99 -2.26 8.76 2.10
C LEU A 99 -1.93 7.28 2.00
N GLN A 100 -1.16 6.89 1.00
CA GLN A 100 -0.70 5.51 0.84
C GLN A 100 0.81 5.47 0.69
N ALA A 101 1.45 4.70 1.55
CA ALA A 101 2.85 4.39 1.51
C ALA A 101 3.04 2.90 1.23
N LYS A 102 4.01 2.56 0.39
CA LYS A 102 4.46 1.19 0.15
C LYS A 102 5.98 1.16 0.19
N VAL A 103 6.53 0.20 0.94
CA VAL A 103 7.97 -0.08 0.95
C VAL A 103 8.18 -1.56 0.67
N CYS A 104 8.95 -1.85 -0.36
CA CYS A 104 9.29 -3.21 -0.77
C CYS A 104 10.79 -3.44 -0.71
N GLN A 105 11.22 -4.45 0.02
CA GLN A 105 12.63 -4.82 0.17
C GLN A 105 12.72 -6.28 0.63
N SER A 106 13.93 -6.82 0.68
CA SER A 106 14.17 -8.01 1.50
C SER A 106 14.03 -7.66 2.98
N GLY A 107 13.46 -8.57 3.76
CA GLY A 107 13.35 -8.40 5.21
C GLY A 107 12.12 -7.60 5.63
N ASN A 108 12.16 -7.10 6.87
CA ASN A 108 11.04 -6.37 7.47
C ASN A 108 11.12 -4.87 7.18
N ALA A 109 10.21 -4.37 6.35
CA ALA A 109 10.08 -2.94 6.02
C ALA A 109 8.98 -2.22 6.83
N GLY A 110 8.37 -2.88 7.81
CA GLY A 110 7.33 -2.31 8.68
C GLY A 110 7.72 -0.97 9.31
N PRO A 111 8.92 -0.83 9.92
CA PRO A 111 9.37 0.45 10.47
C PRO A 111 9.48 1.55 9.40
N ALA A 112 10.00 1.21 8.22
CA ALA A 112 10.21 2.16 7.14
C ALA A 112 8.88 2.68 6.56
N VAL A 113 7.90 1.80 6.30
CA VAL A 113 6.59 2.24 5.79
C VAL A 113 5.84 3.10 6.81
N ASN A 114 5.99 2.79 8.11
CA ASN A 114 5.35 3.56 9.17
C ASN A 114 5.93 4.98 9.29
N VAL A 115 7.27 5.11 9.24
CA VAL A 115 7.95 6.41 9.19
C VAL A 115 7.49 7.20 7.97
N LEU A 116 7.40 6.54 6.81
CA LEU A 116 7.01 7.18 5.57
C LEU A 116 5.57 7.74 5.63
N ALA A 117 4.61 6.93 6.06
CA ALA A 117 3.23 7.34 6.21
C ALA A 117 3.07 8.44 7.27
N GLY A 118 3.85 8.41 8.35
CA GLY A 118 3.92 9.47 9.35
C GLY A 118 4.44 10.79 8.78
N ALA A 119 5.53 10.74 8.01
CA ALA A 119 6.07 11.92 7.35
C ALA A 119 5.07 12.53 6.36
N MET A 120 4.39 11.70 5.56
CA MET A 120 3.33 12.14 4.64
C MET A 120 2.19 12.85 5.37
N GLN A 121 1.74 12.31 6.52
CA GLN A 121 0.70 12.94 7.33
C GLN A 121 1.13 14.27 7.93
N ASN A 122 2.35 14.34 8.47
CA ASN A 122 2.86 15.55 9.12
C ASN A 122 3.05 16.69 8.11
N ALA A 123 3.37 16.37 6.86
CA ALA A 123 3.50 17.36 5.79
C ALA A 123 2.18 18.07 5.44
N LEU A 124 1.02 17.53 5.84
CA LEU A 124 -0.29 18.18 5.65
C LEU A 124 -0.64 19.18 6.77
N GLY A 125 0.18 19.31 7.81
CA GLY A 125 -0.06 20.21 8.95
C GLY A 125 0.93 21.39 9.03
N GLN A 126 1.85 21.49 8.06
CA GLN A 126 2.74 22.63 7.84
C GLN A 126 2.18 23.52 6.75
#